data_AF-X1FNQ5-F1
#
_entry.id   AF-X1FNQ5-F1
#
_cell.length_a   1.000
_cell.length_b   1.000
_cell.length_c   1.000
_cell.angle_alpha   90.00
_cell.angle_beta   90.00
_cell.angle_gamma   90.00
#
_symmetry.space_group_name_H-M   'P 1'
#
loop_
_entity.id
_entity.type
_entity.pdbx_description
1 polymer ?
#
loop_
_entity_poly.entity_id
_entity_poly.type
_entity_poly.pdbx_seq_one_letter_code
_entity_poly.pdbx_strand_id
1 'polypeptide(L)'
;KFPYYGNIDASLIEFESSITRIKELDANIVVTGHRGVIEGRSKIREEIEKYESILQDRDERILSYFPERSKPIKLIDFQYKNIIYRKYTAFKDFEIIAELLMVEKHFEKFLKYDIISKKKDGYILN
;
A
#
# COMPACT_ATOMS: atom_id res chain seq x y z
N LYS A 1 -10.95 1.17 -9.00
CA LYS A 1 -10.43 -0.16 -8.56
C LYS A 1 -9.16 0.11 -7.77
N PHE A 2 -8.90 -0.60 -6.68
CA PHE A 2 -7.77 -0.30 -5.79
C PHE A 2 -6.53 -1.14 -6.16
N PRO A 3 -5.30 -0.64 -5.98
CA PRO A 3 -4.09 -1.45 -6.09
C PRO A 3 -4.13 -2.59 -5.06
N TYR A 4 -3.76 -3.78 -5.53
CA TYR A 4 -3.63 -4.99 -4.72
C TYR A 4 -2.17 -5.47 -4.80
N TYR A 5 -1.60 -5.75 -3.63
CA TYR A 5 -0.23 -6.25 -3.44
C TYR A 5 -0.17 -7.11 -2.16
N GLY A 6 -1.26 -7.82 -1.86
CA GLY A 6 -1.44 -8.63 -0.66
C GLY A 6 -0.92 -10.06 -0.80
N ASN A 7 0.24 -10.23 -1.41
CA ASN A 7 0.91 -11.50 -1.66
C ASN A 7 2.35 -11.47 -1.13
N ILE A 8 2.91 -12.65 -0.85
CA ILE A 8 4.19 -12.81 -0.13
C ILE A 8 5.37 -12.22 -0.94
N ASP A 9 5.32 -12.39 -2.26
CA ASP A 9 6.31 -11.97 -3.25
C ASP A 9 6.15 -10.52 -3.74
N ALA A 10 5.17 -9.78 -3.21
CA ALA A 10 5.03 -8.36 -3.55
C ALA A 10 6.08 -7.49 -2.87
N SER A 11 6.46 -6.41 -3.56
CA SER A 11 7.30 -5.33 -3.04
C SER A 11 6.63 -3.99 -3.30
N LEU A 12 6.24 -3.28 -2.23
CA LEU A 12 5.63 -1.95 -2.35
C LEU A 12 6.62 -0.92 -2.92
N ILE A 13 7.88 -0.99 -2.51
CA ILE A 13 8.93 -0.08 -2.99
C ILE A 13 9.16 -0.23 -4.50
N GLU A 14 9.20 -1.47 -5.01
CA GLU A 14 9.32 -1.71 -6.45
C GLU A 14 8.07 -1.29 -7.21
N PHE A 15 6.90 -1.44 -6.59
CA PHE A 15 5.65 -0.99 -7.18
C PHE A 15 5.61 0.55 -7.31
N GLU A 16 6.00 1.29 -6.28
CA GLU A 16 6.12 2.76 -6.32
C GLU A 16 7.17 3.21 -7.34
N SER A 17 8.33 2.53 -7.40
CA SER A 17 9.35 2.79 -8.43
C SER A 17 8.81 2.58 -9.85
N SER A 18 7.96 1.56 -10.05
CA SER A 18 7.32 1.31 -11.33
C SER A 18 6.29 2.38 -11.70
N ILE A 19 5.57 2.94 -10.72
CA ILE A 19 4.69 4.10 -10.93
C ILE A 19 5.51 5.29 -11.46
N THR A 20 6.64 5.61 -10.84
CA THR A 20 7.54 6.69 -11.31
C THR A 20 7.99 6.45 -12.75
N ARG A 21 8.50 5.26 -13.05
CA ARG A 21 8.97 4.92 -14.41
C ARG A 21 7.87 5.04 -15.46
N ILE A 22 6.65 4.59 -15.16
CA ILE A 22 5.54 4.66 -16.12
C ILE A 22 5.09 6.10 -16.38
N LYS A 23 5.15 6.99 -15.37
CA LYS A 23 4.85 8.43 -15.54
C LYS A 23 5.79 9.10 -16.55
N GLU A 24 6.98 8.55 -16.76
CA GLU A 24 8.00 9.09 -17.69
C GLU A 24 7.83 8.61 -19.14
N LEU A 25 7.03 7.57 -19.41
CA LEU A 25 6.93 6.93 -20.73
C LEU A 25 6.16 7.73 -21.80
N ASP A 26 5.61 8.91 -21.47
CA ASP A 26 4.76 9.77 -22.33
C ASP A 26 3.76 9.00 -23.23
N ALA A 27 3.16 7.93 -22.71
CA ALA A 27 2.29 7.07 -23.48
C ALA A 27 0.93 7.74 -23.78
N ASN A 28 0.47 7.65 -25.03
CA ASN A 28 -0.87 8.12 -25.42
C ASN A 28 -1.96 7.04 -25.33
N ILE A 29 -1.56 5.76 -25.31
CA ILE A 29 -2.47 4.61 -25.21
C ILE A 29 -1.84 3.60 -24.25
N VAL A 30 -2.62 3.12 -23.28
CA VAL A 30 -2.24 2.05 -22.36
C VAL A 30 -3.30 0.94 -22.41
N VAL A 31 -2.85 -0.29 -22.63
CA VAL A 31 -3.69 -1.49 -22.55
C VAL A 31 -3.48 -2.14 -21.20
N THR A 32 -4.53 -2.16 -20.36
CA THR A 32 -4.43 -2.71 -19.00
C THR A 32 -4.93 -4.15 -18.94
N GLY A 33 -4.39 -4.94 -18.00
CA GLY A 33 -4.83 -6.33 -17.83
C GLY A 33 -6.28 -6.50 -17.34
N HIS A 34 -6.88 -5.49 -16.71
CA HIS A 34 -8.21 -5.62 -16.06
C HIS A 34 -9.16 -4.43 -16.20
N ARG A 35 -8.77 -3.33 -16.86
CA ARG A 35 -9.60 -2.12 -17.02
C ARG A 35 -9.81 -1.73 -18.48
N GLY A 36 -9.33 -2.54 -19.43
CA GLY A 36 -9.38 -2.25 -20.85
C GLY A 36 -8.33 -1.21 -21.28
N VAL A 37 -8.64 -0.51 -22.37
CA VAL A 37 -7.78 0.50 -22.99
C VAL A 37 -8.04 1.87 -22.37
N ILE A 38 -6.97 2.61 -22.09
CA ILE A 38 -6.99 3.99 -21.65
C ILE A 38 -6.26 4.83 -22.70
N GLU A 39 -6.93 5.84 -23.22
CA GLU A 39 -6.40 6.73 -24.25
C GLU A 39 -6.32 8.17 -23.73
N GLY A 40 -5.29 8.88 -24.18
CA GLY A 40 -5.02 10.27 -23.82
C GLY A 40 -4.01 10.39 -22.68
N ARG A 41 -2.91 11.11 -22.94
CA ARG A 41 -1.80 11.33 -22.01
C ARG A 41 -2.24 11.86 -20.64
N SER A 42 -3.12 12.86 -20.61
CA SER A 42 -3.62 13.45 -19.36
C SER A 42 -4.40 12.43 -18.53
N LYS A 43 -5.27 11.64 -19.17
CA LYS A 43 -6.08 10.61 -18.52
C LYS A 43 -5.21 9.47 -17.97
N ILE A 44 -4.22 9.03 -18.74
CA ILE A 44 -3.25 8.01 -18.30
C ILE A 44 -2.50 8.50 -17.07
N ARG A 45 -2.01 9.75 -17.10
CA ARG A 45 -1.31 10.37 -15.98
C ARG A 45 -2.20 10.46 -14.73
N GLU A 46 -3.42 10.94 -14.88
CA GLU A 46 -4.40 11.05 -13.79
C GLU A 46 -4.68 9.68 -13.14
N GLU A 47 -4.85 8.63 -13.93
CA GLU A 47 -5.08 7.28 -13.40
C GLU A 47 -3.87 6.75 -12.64
N ILE A 48 -2.64 7.04 -13.09
CA ILE A 48 -1.42 6.64 -12.38
C ILE A 48 -1.28 7.43 -11.07
N GLU A 49 -1.54 8.74 -11.08
CA GLU A 49 -1.50 9.59 -9.89
C GLU A 49 -2.54 9.16 -8.84
N LYS A 50 -3.74 8.72 -9.27
CA LYS A 50 -4.73 8.12 -8.36
C LYS A 50 -4.22 6.84 -7.69
N TYR A 51 -3.41 6.03 -8.38
CA TYR A 51 -2.81 4.84 -7.76
C TYR A 51 -1.79 5.24 -6.70
N GLU A 52 -0.94 6.20 -7.02
CA GLU A 52 0.06 6.76 -6.10
C GLU A 52 -0.60 7.34 -4.84
N SER A 53 -1.67 8.13 -5.00
CA SER A 53 -2.37 8.73 -3.86
C SER A 53 -3.01 7.69 -2.93
N ILE A 54 -3.53 6.58 -3.47
CA ILE A 54 -4.07 5.50 -2.64
C ILE A 54 -2.99 4.87 -1.75
N LEU A 55 -1.75 4.76 -2.24
CA LEU A 55 -0.65 4.20 -1.46
C LEU A 55 -0.27 5.15 -0.32
N GLN A 56 -0.20 6.46 -0.61
CA GLN A 56 0.07 7.51 0.37
C GLN A 56 -1.02 7.57 1.45
N ASP A 57 -2.30 7.54 1.06
CA ASP A 57 -3.42 7.49 2.01
C ASP A 57 -3.33 6.28 2.95
N ARG A 58 -2.83 5.14 2.44
CA ARG A 58 -2.61 3.94 3.25
C ARG A 58 -1.42 4.10 4.18
N ASP A 59 -0.35 4.76 3.73
CA ASP A 59 0.79 5.07 4.59
C ASP A 59 0.31 5.84 5.83
N GLU A 60 -0.42 6.94 5.59
CA GLU A 60 -0.94 7.82 6.65
C GLU A 60 -1.88 7.08 7.60
N ARG A 61 -2.80 6.28 7.06
CA ARG A 61 -3.70 5.46 7.88
C ARG A 61 -2.92 4.49 8.75
N ILE A 62 -1.94 3.78 8.21
CA ILE A 62 -1.15 2.82 9.00
C ILE A 62 -0.38 3.54 10.10
N LEU A 63 0.28 4.65 9.77
CA LEU A 63 1.05 5.44 10.74
C LEU A 63 0.17 6.02 11.85
N SER A 64 -1.09 6.38 11.56
CA SER A 64 -2.04 6.87 12.58
C SER A 64 -2.41 5.84 13.66
N TYR A 65 -2.14 4.55 13.45
CA TYR A 65 -2.36 3.51 14.46
C TYR A 65 -1.17 3.34 15.40
N PHE A 66 -0.01 3.90 15.07
CA PHE A 66 1.11 3.84 15.98
C PHE A 66 0.82 4.71 17.21
N PRO A 67 0.96 4.16 18.43
CA PRO A 67 0.77 4.91 19.66
C PRO A 67 1.88 5.96 19.87
N GLU A 68 1.73 6.78 20.92
CA GLU A 68 2.77 7.73 21.34
C GLU A 68 4.16 7.07 21.40
N ARG A 69 5.19 7.86 21.01
CA ARG A 69 6.58 7.41 20.83
C ARG A 69 7.03 6.60 22.06
N SER A 70 7.20 5.29 21.86
CA SER A 70 7.85 4.28 22.74
C SER A 70 7.05 2.99 22.89
N LYS A 71 5.74 2.97 22.63
CA LYS A 71 4.96 1.74 22.77
C LYS A 71 5.03 0.91 21.47
N PRO A 72 5.58 -0.32 21.50
CA PRO A 72 5.65 -1.15 20.30
C PRO A 72 4.27 -1.60 19.84
N ILE A 73 4.06 -1.62 18.52
CA ILE A 73 2.90 -2.23 17.85
C ILE A 73 3.36 -3.42 17.01
N LYS A 74 2.59 -4.50 16.99
CA LYS A 74 2.84 -5.69 16.17
C LYS A 74 1.98 -5.64 14.91
N LEU A 75 2.43 -6.33 13.86
CA LEU A 75 1.65 -6.44 12.62
C LEU A 75 0.24 -7.00 12.86
N ILE A 76 0.12 -7.98 13.76
CA ILE A 76 -1.17 -8.61 14.11
C ILE A 76 -2.16 -7.63 14.77
N ASP A 77 -1.70 -6.51 15.33
CA ASP A 77 -2.58 -5.51 15.96
C ASP A 77 -3.43 -4.76 14.91
N PHE A 78 -3.07 -4.86 13.63
CA PHE A 78 -3.82 -4.33 12.49
C PHE A 78 -4.93 -5.28 12.00
N GLN A 79 -5.01 -6.49 12.56
CA GLN A 79 -6.05 -7.45 12.21
C GLN A 79 -7.44 -6.86 12.55
N TYR A 80 -8.38 -6.95 11.62
CA TYR A 80 -9.74 -6.42 11.75
C TYR A 80 -9.84 -4.88 11.89
N LYS A 81 -8.79 -4.13 11.55
CA LYS A 81 -8.82 -2.66 11.60
C LYS A 81 -9.37 -1.99 10.34
N ASN A 82 -9.65 -2.76 9.28
CA ASN A 82 -10.24 -2.26 8.05
C ASN A 82 -9.44 -1.10 7.43
N ILE A 83 -8.10 -1.20 7.49
CA ILE A 83 -7.17 -0.15 7.04
C ILE A 83 -7.30 0.09 5.53
N ILE A 84 -7.40 -1.02 4.78
CA ILE A 84 -7.43 -1.04 3.32
C ILE A 84 -8.85 -1.39 2.85
N TYR A 85 -9.43 -2.44 3.40
CA TYR A 85 -10.81 -2.83 3.11
C TYR A 85 -11.75 -2.16 4.11
N ARG A 86 -12.52 -1.16 3.66
CA ARG A 86 -13.49 -0.45 4.52
C ARG A 86 -14.47 -1.38 5.24
N LYS A 87 -14.85 -2.47 4.61
CA LYS A 87 -15.67 -3.55 5.16
C LYS A 87 -15.24 -4.86 4.49
N TYR A 88 -15.18 -5.93 5.27
CA TYR A 88 -14.94 -7.26 4.72
C TYR A 88 -16.18 -7.82 4.01
N THR A 89 -15.96 -8.52 2.92
CA THR A 89 -16.98 -9.17 2.09
C THR A 89 -17.21 -10.62 2.55
N ALA A 90 -17.87 -11.42 1.71
CA ALA A 90 -17.99 -12.86 1.91
C ALA A 90 -16.63 -13.59 1.95
N PHE A 91 -15.55 -12.95 1.46
CA PHE A 91 -14.18 -13.48 1.47
C PHE A 91 -13.35 -12.96 2.64
N LYS A 92 -14.00 -12.68 3.77
CA LYS A 92 -13.40 -12.02 4.95
C LYS A 92 -12.04 -12.61 5.35
N ASP A 93 -11.92 -13.93 5.44
CA ASP A 93 -10.68 -14.57 5.90
C ASP A 93 -9.50 -14.27 4.97
N PHE A 94 -9.73 -14.30 3.66
CA PHE A 94 -8.74 -13.91 2.66
C PHE A 94 -8.41 -12.41 2.75
N GLU A 95 -9.41 -11.56 2.87
CA GLU A 95 -9.21 -10.10 2.89
C GLU A 95 -8.43 -9.64 4.12
N ILE A 96 -8.62 -10.27 5.28
CA ILE A 96 -7.82 -10.00 6.48
C ILE A 96 -6.37 -10.38 6.25
N ILE A 97 -6.10 -11.56 5.68
CA ILE A 97 -4.73 -12.01 5.38
C ILE A 97 -4.07 -11.05 4.38
N ALA A 98 -4.77 -10.72 3.29
CA ALA A 98 -4.29 -9.79 2.27
C ALA A 98 -4.02 -8.39 2.85
N GLU A 99 -4.88 -7.91 3.75
CA GLU A 99 -4.68 -6.62 4.44
C GLU A 99 -3.42 -6.64 5.30
N LEU A 100 -3.21 -7.69 6.10
CA LEU A 100 -1.99 -7.83 6.90
C LEU A 100 -0.73 -7.89 6.03
N LEU A 101 -0.76 -8.63 4.92
CA LEU A 101 0.37 -8.67 3.98
C LEU A 101 0.63 -7.29 3.38
N MET A 102 -0.40 -6.54 2.98
CA MET A 102 -0.22 -5.19 2.47
C MET A 102 0.32 -4.22 3.53
N VAL A 103 -0.11 -4.34 4.79
CA VAL A 103 0.45 -3.55 5.92
C VAL A 103 1.91 -3.94 6.16
N GLU A 104 2.27 -5.21 6.03
CA GLU A 104 3.66 -5.66 6.13
C GLU A 104 4.54 -4.99 5.06
N LYS A 105 4.07 -4.86 3.81
CA LYS A 105 4.82 -4.16 2.74
C LYS A 105 5.02 -2.68 3.03
N HIS A 106 4.07 -2.06 3.73
CA HIS A 106 4.22 -0.71 4.27
C HIS A 106 5.26 -0.65 5.38
N PHE A 107 5.30 -1.63 6.28
CA PHE A 107 6.32 -1.70 7.32
C PHE A 107 7.73 -1.88 6.74
N GLU A 108 7.89 -2.73 5.72
CA GLU A 108 9.14 -2.89 4.98
C GLU A 108 9.62 -1.54 4.41
N LYS A 109 8.71 -0.78 3.78
CA LYS A 109 8.97 0.58 3.29
C LYS A 109 9.36 1.53 4.43
N PHE A 110 8.62 1.55 5.53
CA PHE A 110 8.88 2.44 6.66
C PHE A 110 10.20 2.14 7.38
N LEU A 111 10.56 0.86 7.50
CA LEU A 111 11.86 0.45 8.04
C LEU A 111 13.00 0.91 7.13
N LYS A 112 12.83 0.78 5.80
CA LYS A 112 13.84 1.22 4.83
C LYS A 112 14.11 2.72 4.89
N TYR A 113 13.09 3.52 5.20
CA TYR A 113 13.17 4.98 5.27
C TYR A 113 13.26 5.53 6.69
N ASP A 114 13.59 4.70 7.68
CA ASP A 114 13.76 5.10 9.08
C ASP A 114 12.53 5.82 9.69
N ILE A 115 11.31 5.53 9.21
CA ILE A 115 10.06 6.05 9.78
C ILE A 115 9.68 5.25 11.04
N ILE A 116 9.97 3.94 11.03
CA ILE A 116 9.77 3.05 12.17
C ILE A 116 11.06 2.29 12.49
N SER A 117 11.18 1.85 13.74
CA SER A 117 12.24 0.94 14.18
C SER A 117 11.66 -0.36 14.71
N LYS A 118 12.33 -1.49 14.40
CA LYS A 118 12.03 -2.78 15.02
C LYS A 118 12.60 -2.85 16.43
N LYS A 119 11.77 -3.25 17.39
CA LYS A 119 12.12 -3.55 18.78
C LYS A 119 11.76 -5.01 19.09
N LYS A 120 12.17 -5.50 20.27
CA LYS A 120 11.90 -6.90 20.70
C LYS A 120 10.42 -7.26 20.61
N ASP A 121 9.54 -6.32 20.97
CA ASP A 121 8.10 -6.58 21.13
C ASP A 121 7.23 -5.99 20.00
N GLY A 122 7.82 -5.51 18.91
CA GLY A 122 7.08 -4.93 17.77
C GLY A 122 7.86 -3.81 17.08
N TYR A 123 7.13 -2.83 16.56
CA TYR A 123 7.65 -1.66 15.84
C TYR A 123 7.28 -0.39 16.59
N ILE A 124 8.16 0.61 16.58
CA ILE A 124 7.89 1.93 17.14
C ILE A 124 8.08 2.99 16.07
N LEU A 125 7.36 4.12 16.17
CA LEU A 125 7.69 5.32 15.41
C LEU A 125 9.02 5.91 15.90
N ASN A 126 9.83 6.41 14.96
CA ASN A 126 11.04 7.16 15.24
C ASN A 126 10.77 8.64 15.56
#